data_AF-A0A0M8YID4-F1
#
_entry.id   AF-A0A0M8YID4-F1
#
_cell.length_a   1.000
_cell.length_b   1.000
_cell.length_c   1.000
_cell.angle_alpha   90.00
_cell.angle_beta   90.00
_cell.angle_gamma   90.00
#
_symmetry.space_group_name_H-M   'P 1'
#
loop_
_entity.id
_entity.type
_entity.pdbx_description
1 polymer ?
#
loop_
_entity_poly.entity_id
_entity_poly.type
_entity_poly.pdbx_seq_one_letter_code
_entity_poly.pdbx_strand_id
1 'polypeptide(L)'
;MRRTTRRLFGAAALLALSTTGLLGGTASATPDVPLDAGDDRAVVAGGNVDIGQPGNACEVAGLPGEEMVMPAGSFTVDGVHITITANPEGYLLTGVVVKGSSAYNVYAADKLGDLAWEDLHPPINSSGGPAGISHWFVCAEKDASVTTTPSTPATTTDVTPTTTTEAVAPTTTDSVAATPTTTSAPAMADGANDGNLANTGYDGGWLLFVGLALVAAGAAFVASPKLRSLLRR
;
A
#
# COMPACT_ATOMS: atom_id res chain seq x y z
N MET A 1 -15.13 57.92 -66.11
CA MET A 1 -14.01 58.30 -65.21
C MET A 1 -14.55 58.91 -63.92
N ARG A 2 -14.44 58.21 -62.79
CA ARG A 2 -13.87 58.73 -61.52
C ARG A 2 -13.83 57.58 -60.51
N ARG A 3 -12.62 57.34 -60.00
CA ARG A 3 -12.25 56.32 -59.02
C ARG A 3 -12.81 56.69 -57.66
N THR A 4 -13.24 55.69 -56.88
CA THR A 4 -13.15 55.77 -55.42
C THR A 4 -12.82 54.40 -54.83
N THR A 5 -11.57 54.29 -54.42
CA THR A 5 -10.94 53.21 -53.66
C THR A 5 -11.31 53.30 -52.17
N ARG A 6 -11.09 52.20 -51.43
CA ARG A 6 -10.93 52.02 -49.95
C ARG A 6 -12.07 51.21 -49.33
N ARG A 7 -11.88 50.22 -48.46
CA ARG A 7 -10.71 49.73 -47.69
C ARG A 7 -11.02 48.31 -47.16
N LEU A 8 -9.97 47.50 -47.01
CA LEU A 8 -9.93 46.22 -46.29
C LEU A 8 -10.16 46.39 -44.78
N PHE A 9 -10.93 45.49 -44.18
CA PHE A 9 -10.80 44.93 -42.81
C PHE A 9 -11.54 43.58 -42.87
N GLY A 10 -10.98 42.39 -42.67
CA GLY A 10 -9.97 41.99 -41.69
C GLY A 10 -10.68 41.23 -40.57
N ALA A 11 -10.84 39.90 -40.69
CA ALA A 11 -11.23 39.01 -39.59
C ALA A 11 -10.88 37.55 -39.94
N ALA A 12 -9.60 37.19 -39.82
CA ALA A 12 -9.20 35.80 -39.70
C ALA A 12 -9.50 35.37 -38.26
N ALA A 13 -10.55 34.57 -38.06
CA ALA A 13 -10.84 33.94 -36.78
C ALA A 13 -9.93 32.72 -36.62
N LEU A 14 -8.80 32.92 -35.94
CA LEU A 14 -7.97 31.84 -35.41
C LEU A 14 -8.75 31.14 -34.28
N LEU A 15 -9.34 29.99 -34.60
CA LEU A 15 -9.85 29.02 -33.63
C LEU A 15 -8.65 28.37 -32.93
N ALA A 16 -8.20 28.98 -31.84
CA ALA A 16 -7.29 28.34 -30.89
C ALA A 16 -8.07 27.29 -30.08
N LEU A 17 -7.95 26.02 -30.47
CA LEU A 17 -8.30 24.90 -29.60
C LEU A 17 -7.34 24.89 -28.41
N SER A 18 -7.74 25.50 -27.30
CA SER A 18 -7.10 25.27 -26.00
C SER A 18 -7.66 23.99 -25.40
N THR A 19 -7.14 22.84 -25.83
CA THR A 19 -7.23 21.60 -25.05
C THR A 19 -6.35 21.78 -23.82
N THR A 20 -6.89 22.42 -22.79
CA THR A 20 -6.31 22.41 -21.45
C THR A 20 -6.37 20.98 -20.94
N GLY A 21 -5.28 20.25 -21.14
CA GLY A 21 -5.08 18.97 -20.49
C GLY A 21 -5.18 19.17 -18.99
N LEU A 22 -6.20 18.58 -18.37
CA LEU A 22 -6.17 18.23 -16.96
C LEU A 22 -4.99 17.26 -16.77
N LEU A 23 -3.79 17.81 -16.62
CA LEU A 23 -2.69 17.11 -15.99
C LEU A 23 -3.10 16.99 -14.52
N GLY A 24 -3.73 15.88 -14.17
CA GLY A 24 -3.89 15.45 -12.79
C GLY A 24 -2.50 15.31 -12.20
N GLY A 25 -2.01 16.37 -11.55
CA GLY A 25 -0.79 16.33 -10.78
C GLY A 25 -1.01 15.38 -9.62
N THR A 26 -0.43 14.19 -9.71
CA THR A 26 -0.30 13.30 -8.56
C THR A 26 0.59 14.03 -7.55
N ALA A 27 0.00 14.52 -6.47
CA ALA A 27 0.75 15.08 -5.37
C ALA A 27 1.59 13.94 -4.74
N SER A 28 2.86 13.84 -5.12
CA SER A 28 3.82 12.99 -4.43
C SER A 28 4.42 13.79 -3.28
N ALA A 29 3.96 13.54 -2.05
CA ALA A 29 4.64 14.04 -0.86
C ALA A 29 5.93 13.23 -0.69
N THR A 30 7.06 13.76 -1.16
CA THR A 30 8.38 13.24 -0.80
C THR A 30 8.63 13.56 0.68
N PRO A 31 8.99 12.57 1.51
CA PRO A 31 9.31 12.83 2.91
C PRO A 31 10.53 13.77 2.99
N ASP A 32 10.47 14.78 3.86
CA ASP A 32 11.56 15.74 4.09
C ASP A 32 12.79 15.12 4.77
N VAL A 33 12.61 13.92 5.36
CA VAL A 33 13.69 13.15 5.98
C VAL A 33 14.15 12.06 5.00
N PRO A 34 15.46 11.97 4.69
CA PRO A 34 16.01 10.87 3.92
C PRO A 34 15.57 9.54 4.53
N LEU A 35 15.02 8.66 3.70
CA LEU A 35 14.64 7.33 4.14
C LEU A 35 15.90 6.52 4.40
N ASP A 36 15.91 5.81 5.53
CA ASP A 36 17.00 4.92 5.92
C ASP A 36 16.46 3.49 6.00
N ALA A 37 17.04 2.61 5.21
CA ALA A 37 16.64 1.20 5.20
C ALA A 37 17.02 0.51 6.52
N GLY A 38 18.12 0.90 7.15
CA GLY A 38 18.69 0.24 8.32
C GLY A 38 19.33 -1.14 8.05
N ASP A 39 19.31 -1.61 6.81
CA ASP A 39 19.88 -2.88 6.37
C ASP A 39 20.46 -2.74 4.95
N ASP A 40 21.74 -3.08 4.77
CA ASP A 40 22.43 -2.98 3.48
C ASP A 40 21.89 -3.96 2.41
N ARG A 41 21.11 -4.96 2.83
CA ARG A 41 20.42 -5.91 1.94
C ARG A 41 19.12 -5.33 1.36
N ALA A 42 18.59 -4.27 1.97
CA ALA A 42 17.31 -3.68 1.60
C ALA A 42 17.47 -2.45 0.68
N VAL A 43 16.47 -2.27 -0.19
CA VAL A 43 16.23 -0.98 -0.85
C VAL A 43 15.02 -0.33 -0.21
N VAL A 44 15.19 0.87 0.32
CA VAL A 44 14.09 1.62 0.94
C VAL A 44 13.32 2.43 -0.09
N ALA A 45 12.00 2.41 0.02
CA ALA A 45 11.11 3.23 -0.80
C ALA A 45 9.99 3.87 0.06
N GLY A 46 9.56 5.06 -0.37
CA GLY A 46 8.45 5.78 0.26
C GLY A 46 7.11 5.39 -0.33
N GLY A 47 6.05 5.62 0.43
CA GLY A 47 4.66 5.42 0.00
C GLY A 47 3.99 4.21 0.65
N ASN A 48 2.81 3.90 0.16
CA ASN A 48 2.01 2.76 0.64
C ASN A 48 2.07 1.65 -0.40
N VAL A 49 2.46 0.46 0.05
CA VAL A 49 2.38 -0.78 -0.71
C VAL A 49 1.72 -1.82 0.18
N ASP A 50 0.72 -2.51 -0.34
CA ASP A 50 -0.05 -3.51 0.39
C ASP A 50 -0.57 -4.59 -0.56
N ILE A 51 -0.85 -5.77 -0.01
CA ILE A 51 -1.44 -6.86 -0.76
C ILE A 51 -2.89 -6.52 -1.15
N GLY A 52 -3.28 -6.84 -2.37
CA GLY A 52 -4.63 -6.57 -2.89
C GLY A 52 -4.88 -5.11 -3.26
N GLN A 53 -3.85 -4.26 -3.29
CA GLN A 53 -3.97 -2.94 -3.89
C GLN A 53 -4.25 -3.05 -5.41
N PRO A 54 -4.81 -2.02 -6.07
CA PRO A 54 -4.99 -2.06 -7.51
C PRO A 54 -3.67 -2.25 -8.25
N GLY A 55 -3.55 -3.34 -9.02
CA GLY A 55 -2.31 -3.75 -9.69
C GLY A 55 -1.61 -4.87 -8.93
N ASN A 56 -0.34 -5.12 -9.27
CA ASN A 56 0.51 -6.07 -8.57
C ASN A 56 1.51 -5.28 -7.69
N ALA A 57 1.49 -5.55 -6.38
CA ALA A 57 2.32 -4.92 -5.36
C ALA A 57 3.80 -5.28 -5.49
N CYS A 58 4.13 -6.47 -6.00
CA CYS A 58 5.50 -6.86 -6.34
C CYS A 58 6.06 -6.00 -7.48
N GLU A 59 5.27 -5.76 -8.53
CA GLU A 59 5.66 -4.85 -9.61
C GLU A 59 5.91 -3.43 -9.09
N VAL A 60 5.02 -2.93 -8.21
CA VAL A 60 5.19 -1.62 -7.55
C VAL A 60 6.46 -1.57 -6.69
N ALA A 61 6.80 -2.67 -6.02
CA ALA A 61 8.02 -2.80 -5.22
C ALA A 61 9.27 -3.08 -6.08
N GLY A 62 9.14 -3.26 -7.40
CA GLY A 62 10.25 -3.59 -8.29
C GLY A 62 10.77 -5.02 -8.13
N LEU A 63 9.95 -5.94 -7.61
CA LEU A 63 10.24 -7.36 -7.48
C LEU A 63 9.52 -8.17 -8.56
N PRO A 64 10.14 -9.25 -9.07
CA PRO A 64 9.48 -10.14 -10.01
C PRO A 64 8.47 -11.07 -9.30
N GLY A 65 7.51 -11.61 -10.05
CA GLY A 65 6.49 -12.52 -9.54
C GLY A 65 5.19 -11.87 -9.07
N GLU A 66 4.41 -12.64 -8.33
CA GLU A 66 3.11 -12.24 -7.81
C GLU A 66 3.17 -12.11 -6.29
N GLU A 67 2.36 -11.19 -5.74
CA GLU A 67 2.19 -11.04 -4.30
C GLU A 67 1.54 -12.27 -3.69
N MET A 68 2.05 -12.70 -2.53
CA MET A 68 1.55 -13.89 -1.85
C MET A 68 1.55 -13.70 -0.34
N VAL A 69 0.55 -14.30 0.32
CA VAL A 69 0.54 -14.49 1.77
C VAL A 69 1.29 -15.77 2.10
N MET A 70 2.29 -15.67 2.97
CA MET A 70 3.07 -16.83 3.40
C MET A 70 2.22 -17.83 4.19
N PRO A 71 2.34 -19.14 3.94
CA PRO A 71 1.67 -20.15 4.73
C PRO A 71 2.20 -20.16 6.18
N ALA A 72 1.33 -20.45 7.15
CA ALA A 72 1.75 -20.56 8.54
C ALA A 72 2.88 -21.58 8.71
N GLY A 73 3.87 -21.27 9.55
CA GLY A 73 5.04 -22.13 9.80
C GLY A 73 6.21 -21.94 8.82
N SER A 74 6.05 -21.15 7.76
CA SER A 74 7.15 -20.78 6.85
C SER A 74 7.85 -19.45 7.20
N PHE A 75 7.39 -18.81 8.28
CA PHE A 75 7.94 -17.57 8.79
C PHE A 75 7.72 -17.43 10.30
N THR A 76 8.49 -16.54 10.94
CA THR A 76 8.26 -16.05 12.31
C THR A 76 8.32 -14.53 12.34
N VAL A 77 7.58 -13.92 13.27
CA VAL A 77 7.63 -12.48 13.52
C VAL A 77 8.00 -12.28 14.99
N ASP A 78 9.09 -11.57 15.25
CA ASP A 78 9.55 -11.22 16.59
C ASP A 78 9.74 -9.69 16.71
N GLY A 79 8.78 -9.05 17.39
CA GLY A 79 8.71 -7.60 17.49
C GLY A 79 8.57 -6.93 16.12
N VAL A 80 9.66 -6.33 15.64
CA VAL A 80 9.73 -5.59 14.36
C VAL A 80 10.52 -6.34 13.28
N HIS A 81 10.93 -7.58 13.56
CA HIS A 81 11.71 -8.41 12.66
C HIS A 81 10.90 -9.61 12.18
N ILE A 82 11.16 -10.02 10.93
CA ILE A 82 10.55 -11.16 10.27
C ILE A 82 11.68 -12.09 9.84
N THR A 83 11.49 -13.38 10.09
CA THR A 83 12.35 -14.44 9.56
C THR A 83 11.56 -15.32 8.61
N ILE A 84 12.07 -15.54 7.42
CA ILE A 84 11.50 -16.48 6.43
C ILE A 84 12.35 -17.74 6.38
N THR A 85 11.73 -18.90 6.61
CA THR A 85 12.47 -20.18 6.77
C THR A 85 12.26 -21.15 5.62
N ALA A 86 11.21 -20.97 4.82
CA ALA A 86 10.88 -21.88 3.73
C ALA A 86 10.16 -21.17 2.58
N ASN A 87 10.34 -21.70 1.37
CA ASN A 87 9.52 -21.33 0.22
C ASN A 87 8.12 -21.94 0.34
N PRO A 88 7.06 -21.26 -0.16
CA PRO A 88 5.75 -21.87 -0.33
C PRO A 88 5.77 -23.05 -1.32
N GLU A 89 4.89 -24.03 -1.14
CA GLU A 89 4.84 -25.20 -2.00
C GLU A 89 4.57 -24.83 -3.48
N GLY A 90 5.49 -25.22 -4.36
CA GLY A 90 5.38 -24.96 -5.80
C GLY A 90 5.78 -23.53 -6.23
N TYR A 91 6.34 -22.73 -5.33
CA TYR A 91 6.80 -21.37 -5.61
C TYR A 91 8.23 -21.14 -5.11
N LEU A 92 8.93 -20.22 -5.77
CA LEU A 92 10.22 -19.70 -5.35
C LEU A 92 10.03 -18.24 -4.94
N LEU A 93 10.47 -17.89 -3.74
CA LEU A 93 10.43 -16.51 -3.26
C LEU A 93 11.45 -15.66 -4.03
N THR A 94 10.99 -14.54 -4.56
CA THR A 94 11.81 -13.56 -5.29
C THR A 94 12.18 -12.35 -4.44
N GLY A 95 11.41 -12.11 -3.37
CA GLY A 95 11.73 -11.09 -2.38
C GLY A 95 10.65 -10.92 -1.31
N VAL A 96 10.92 -10.01 -0.38
CA VAL A 96 10.05 -9.67 0.75
C VAL A 96 9.92 -8.16 0.83
N VAL A 97 8.71 -7.68 1.09
CA VAL A 97 8.44 -6.27 1.35
C VAL A 97 7.98 -6.11 2.78
N VAL A 98 8.69 -5.30 3.56
CA VAL A 98 8.36 -5.05 4.98
C VAL A 98 8.07 -3.56 5.16
N LYS A 99 6.81 -3.24 5.45
CA LYS A 99 6.32 -1.86 5.51
C LYS A 99 6.13 -1.39 6.94
N GLY A 100 6.65 -0.21 7.24
CA GLY A 100 6.43 0.49 8.51
C GLY A 100 6.16 1.97 8.28
N SER A 101 5.11 2.48 8.93
CA SER A 101 4.66 3.87 8.74
C SER A 101 4.36 4.17 7.25
N SER A 102 4.98 5.20 6.68
CA SER A 102 4.82 5.67 5.29
C SER A 102 5.93 5.21 4.34
N ALA A 103 6.72 4.21 4.72
CA ALA A 103 7.82 3.68 3.91
C ALA A 103 7.94 2.15 4.07
N TYR A 104 8.70 1.53 3.19
CA TYR A 104 8.91 0.09 3.19
C TYR A 104 10.32 -0.26 2.73
N ASN A 105 10.83 -1.38 3.25
CA ASN A 105 12.05 -2.02 2.77
C ASN A 105 11.67 -3.12 1.78
N VAL A 106 12.40 -3.16 0.67
CA VAL A 106 12.33 -4.22 -0.34
C VAL A 106 13.60 -5.05 -0.23
N TYR A 107 13.44 -6.35 0.05
CA TYR A 107 14.52 -7.31 0.12
C TYR A 107 14.43 -8.27 -1.07
N ALA A 108 15.34 -8.13 -2.03
CA ALA A 108 15.39 -9.03 -3.17
C ALA A 108 16.15 -10.33 -2.82
N ALA A 109 15.66 -11.47 -3.29
CA ALA A 109 16.23 -12.78 -2.97
C ALA A 109 17.71 -12.90 -3.37
N ASP A 110 18.14 -12.26 -4.47
CA ASP A 110 19.53 -12.26 -4.93
C ASP A 110 20.49 -11.53 -3.96
N LYS A 111 19.96 -10.61 -3.13
CA LYS A 111 20.70 -9.93 -2.06
C LYS A 111 20.68 -10.68 -0.73
N LEU A 112 19.63 -11.46 -0.49
CA LEU A 112 19.48 -12.25 0.73
C LEU A 112 20.25 -13.57 0.69
N GLY A 113 20.40 -14.17 -0.51
CA GLY A 113 21.01 -15.48 -0.67
C GLY A 113 20.05 -16.63 -0.33
N ASP A 114 20.58 -17.76 0.12
CA ASP A 114 19.79 -18.94 0.46
C ASP A 114 19.00 -18.73 1.77
N LEU A 115 17.83 -19.39 1.88
CA LEU A 115 17.04 -19.40 3.11
C LEU A 115 17.81 -20.06 4.27
N ALA A 116 17.62 -19.67 5.53
CA ALA A 116 16.62 -18.71 6.02
C ALA A 116 17.04 -17.24 5.84
N TRP A 117 16.04 -16.37 5.62
CA TRP A 117 16.23 -14.92 5.57
C TRP A 117 15.84 -14.30 6.91
N GLU A 118 16.85 -13.88 7.67
CA GLU A 118 16.70 -13.42 9.04
C GLU A 118 16.72 -11.89 9.15
N ASP A 119 16.13 -11.38 10.23
CA ASP A 119 16.12 -9.97 10.64
C ASP A 119 15.57 -9.01 9.58
N LEU A 120 14.57 -9.42 8.81
CA LEU A 120 13.91 -8.52 7.86
C LEU A 120 13.03 -7.52 8.63
N HIS A 121 13.22 -6.23 8.40
CA HIS A 121 12.54 -5.20 9.19
C HIS A 121 12.11 -4.02 8.31
N PRO A 122 11.15 -3.19 8.76
CA PRO A 122 10.78 -1.98 8.04
C PRO A 122 11.86 -0.89 8.20
N PRO A 123 11.79 0.21 7.44
CA PRO A 123 12.77 1.29 7.50
C PRO A 123 12.95 1.88 8.92
N ILE A 124 14.11 2.51 9.14
CA ILE A 124 14.42 3.19 10.40
C ILE A 124 13.54 4.43 10.54
N ASN A 125 12.95 4.59 11.72
CA ASN A 125 12.10 5.73 12.05
C ASN A 125 12.91 6.87 12.72
N SER A 126 12.23 7.96 13.06
CA SER A 126 12.85 9.13 13.70
C SER A 126 13.50 8.86 15.06
N SER A 127 13.17 7.75 15.72
CA SER A 127 13.77 7.32 16.99
C SER A 127 15.08 6.55 16.80
N GLY A 128 15.50 6.30 15.56
CA GLY A 128 16.76 5.62 15.24
C GLY A 128 16.71 4.10 15.27
N GLY A 129 15.52 3.49 15.39
CA GLY A 129 15.31 2.04 15.26
C GLY A 129 14.28 1.71 14.18
N PRO A 130 14.11 0.42 13.82
CA PRO A 130 13.10 0.02 12.85
C PRO A 130 11.70 0.48 13.27
N ALA A 131 10.89 0.88 12.30
CA ALA A 131 9.49 1.17 12.53
C ALA A 131 8.71 -0.06 13.01
N GLY A 132 7.51 0.14 13.56
CA GLY A 132 6.58 -0.97 13.76
C GLY A 132 6.15 -1.54 12.40
N ILE A 133 6.08 -2.87 12.28
CA ILE A 133 5.55 -3.53 11.08
C ILE A 133 4.06 -3.18 10.97
N SER A 134 3.68 -2.53 9.88
CA SER A 134 2.27 -2.25 9.57
C SER A 134 1.70 -3.32 8.65
N HIS A 135 2.44 -3.68 7.60
CA HIS A 135 2.08 -4.67 6.58
C HIS A 135 3.36 -5.31 6.08
N TRP A 136 3.27 -6.53 5.59
CA TRP A 136 4.36 -7.18 4.87
C TRP A 136 3.77 -8.25 3.97
N PHE A 137 4.48 -8.57 2.89
CA PHE A 137 4.12 -9.64 1.98
C PHE A 137 5.38 -10.16 1.30
N VAL A 138 5.25 -11.30 0.62
CA VAL A 138 6.32 -11.85 -0.19
C VAL A 138 5.95 -11.78 -1.67
N CYS A 139 6.97 -11.74 -2.50
CA CYS A 139 6.87 -11.90 -3.94
C CYS A 139 7.39 -13.28 -4.30
N ALA A 140 6.65 -13.99 -5.14
CA ALA A 140 6.98 -15.34 -5.51
C ALA A 140 6.65 -15.64 -6.98
N GLU A 141 7.46 -16.49 -7.59
CA GLU A 141 7.20 -17.04 -8.91
C GLU A 141 6.92 -18.52 -8.80
N LYS A 142 6.16 -19.07 -9.75
CA LYS A 142 5.94 -20.51 -9.81
C LYS A 142 7.27 -21.21 -10.07
N ASP A 143 7.61 -22.18 -9.24
CA ASP A 143 8.85 -22.93 -9.41
C ASP A 143 8.72 -23.87 -10.62
N ALA A 144 9.46 -23.54 -11.68
CA ALA A 144 9.47 -24.30 -12.93
C ALA A 144 10.07 -25.70 -12.76
N SER A 145 10.84 -25.95 -11.69
CA SER A 145 11.41 -27.27 -11.40
C SER A 145 10.38 -28.25 -10.82
N VAL A 146 9.30 -27.73 -10.22
CA VAL A 146 8.22 -28.53 -9.65
C VAL A 146 7.29 -28.97 -10.79
N THR A 147 7.70 -30.02 -11.49
CA THR A 147 6.78 -30.74 -12.39
C THR A 147 5.74 -31.44 -11.52
N THR A 148 4.53 -30.88 -11.46
CA THR A 148 3.39 -31.56 -10.85
C THR A 148 3.13 -32.84 -11.64
N THR A 149 3.64 -33.97 -11.15
CA THR A 149 3.26 -35.27 -11.70
C THR A 149 1.78 -35.44 -11.39
N PRO A 150 0.89 -35.63 -12.37
CA PRO A 150 -0.52 -35.80 -12.10
C PRO A 150 -0.70 -37.00 -11.17
N SER A 151 -1.15 -36.74 -9.94
CA SER A 151 -1.50 -37.80 -9.00
C SER A 151 -2.67 -38.58 -9.59
N THR A 152 -2.41 -39.82 -9.99
CA THR A 152 -3.44 -40.77 -10.37
C THR A 152 -4.42 -40.87 -9.20
N PRO A 153 -5.74 -40.69 -9.40
CA PRO A 153 -6.71 -40.79 -8.32
C PRO A 153 -6.56 -42.16 -7.65
N ALA A 154 -6.23 -42.16 -6.35
CA ALA A 154 -6.14 -43.38 -5.57
C ALA A 154 -7.54 -44.02 -5.50
N THR A 155 -7.67 -45.22 -6.06
CA THR A 155 -8.85 -46.06 -5.87
C THR A 155 -9.02 -46.33 -4.39
N THR A 156 -10.05 -45.74 -3.79
CA THR A 156 -10.43 -45.97 -2.40
C THR A 156 -10.92 -47.40 -2.25
N THR A 157 -10.09 -48.27 -1.67
CA THR A 157 -10.55 -49.58 -1.21
C THR A 157 -11.29 -49.35 0.11
N ASP A 158 -12.60 -49.59 0.08
CA ASP A 158 -13.51 -49.52 1.22
C ASP A 158 -13.09 -50.57 2.27
N VAL A 159 -12.48 -50.13 3.37
CA VAL A 159 -12.12 -51.01 4.50
C VAL A 159 -13.08 -50.71 5.64
N THR A 160 -13.95 -51.67 5.91
CA THR A 160 -14.92 -51.66 7.00
C THR A 160 -14.25 -51.34 8.34
N PRO A 161 -14.73 -50.35 9.12
CA PRO A 161 -14.14 -50.05 10.42
C PRO A 161 -14.50 -51.13 11.44
N THR A 162 -13.49 -51.78 12.02
CA THR A 162 -13.63 -52.62 13.21
C THR A 162 -13.58 -51.72 14.44
N THR A 163 -14.74 -51.53 15.09
CA THR A 163 -14.83 -50.88 16.40
C THR A 163 -14.20 -51.75 17.48
N THR A 164 -13.06 -51.31 18.03
CA THR A 164 -12.51 -51.82 19.30
C THR A 164 -12.71 -50.74 20.36
N THR A 165 -13.67 -50.98 21.25
CA THR A 165 -13.94 -50.16 22.44
C THR A 165 -12.96 -50.55 23.53
N GLU A 166 -11.92 -49.74 23.76
CA GLU A 166 -11.11 -49.79 24.98
C GLU A 166 -11.59 -48.73 25.97
N ALA A 167 -11.98 -49.18 27.16
CA ALA A 167 -12.39 -48.34 28.27
C ALA A 167 -11.16 -47.76 28.96
N VAL A 168 -10.96 -46.45 28.86
CA VAL A 168 -9.88 -45.73 29.56
C VAL A 168 -10.41 -45.19 30.89
N ALA A 169 -9.68 -45.48 31.97
CA ALA A 169 -9.97 -45.07 33.34
C ALA A 169 -9.89 -43.54 33.54
N PRO A 170 -10.68 -42.97 34.47
CA PRO A 170 -10.63 -41.53 34.75
C PRO A 170 -9.32 -41.18 35.46
N THR A 171 -8.58 -40.22 34.89
CA THR A 171 -7.38 -39.64 35.52
C THR A 171 -7.80 -38.37 36.25
N THR A 172 -7.56 -38.33 37.56
CA THR A 172 -7.76 -37.17 38.42
C THR A 172 -6.74 -36.09 38.05
N THR A 173 -7.19 -34.89 37.69
CA THR A 173 -6.31 -33.72 37.47
C THR A 173 -6.51 -32.73 38.60
N ASP A 174 -5.41 -32.40 39.27
CA ASP A 174 -5.33 -31.44 40.36
C ASP A 174 -5.74 -30.03 39.92
N SER A 175 -6.46 -29.38 40.83
CA SER A 175 -6.94 -28.01 40.72
C SER A 175 -5.78 -27.03 40.90
N VAL A 176 -5.34 -26.39 39.81
CA VAL A 176 -4.38 -25.29 39.86
C VAL A 176 -5.13 -24.00 40.15
N ALA A 177 -4.74 -23.33 41.24
CA ALA A 177 -5.30 -22.08 41.69
C ALA A 177 -5.18 -20.98 40.62
N ALA A 178 -6.32 -20.40 40.23
CA ALA A 178 -6.40 -19.26 39.33
C ALA A 178 -5.79 -18.02 40.00
N THR A 179 -4.77 -17.44 39.37
CA THR A 179 -4.23 -16.13 39.71
C THR A 179 -5.22 -15.05 39.20
N PRO A 180 -5.62 -14.06 40.01
CA PRO A 180 -6.54 -13.03 39.55
C PRO A 180 -5.83 -12.06 38.59
N THR A 181 -6.30 -12.01 37.34
CA THR A 181 -5.89 -10.98 36.37
C THR A 181 -6.65 -9.70 36.68
N THR A 182 -5.97 -8.71 37.26
CA THR A 182 -6.49 -7.35 37.39
C THR A 182 -6.55 -6.69 36.01
N THR A 183 -7.76 -6.48 35.50
CA THR A 183 -8.00 -5.63 34.32
C THR A 183 -7.95 -4.17 34.76
N SER A 184 -6.86 -3.49 34.44
CA SER A 184 -6.75 -2.04 34.58
C SER A 184 -7.61 -1.38 33.51
N ALA A 185 -8.62 -0.60 33.92
CA ALA A 185 -9.36 0.26 33.00
C ALA A 185 -8.38 1.25 32.32
N PRO A 186 -8.54 1.56 31.02
CA PRO A 186 -7.72 2.56 30.36
C PRO A 186 -7.91 3.91 31.07
N ALA A 187 -6.80 4.53 31.43
CA ALA A 187 -6.79 5.90 31.93
C ALA A 187 -7.50 6.79 30.92
N MET A 188 -8.47 7.58 31.38
CA MET A 188 -9.04 8.66 30.59
C MET A 188 -7.89 9.61 30.24
N ALA A 189 -7.60 9.73 28.94
CA ALA A 189 -6.69 10.75 28.45
C ALA A 189 -7.31 12.11 28.78
N ASP A 190 -6.57 12.90 29.56
CA ASP A 190 -6.90 14.28 29.87
C ASP A 190 -7.16 15.07 28.59
N GLY A 191 -8.22 15.87 28.64
CA GLY A 191 -8.64 16.72 27.56
C GLY A 191 -7.52 17.70 27.16
N ALA A 192 -7.21 17.66 25.86
CA ALA A 192 -7.16 18.80 24.96
C ALA A 192 -6.62 20.10 25.55
N ASN A 193 -5.40 20.51 25.14
CA ASN A 193 -5.09 21.94 24.94
C ASN A 193 -3.85 22.29 24.10
N ASP A 194 -3.27 21.39 23.29
CA ASP A 194 -2.10 21.78 22.47
C ASP A 194 -2.27 21.38 21.01
N GLY A 195 -3.03 22.16 20.22
CA GLY A 195 -2.90 22.33 18.76
C GLY A 195 -2.87 21.10 17.83
N ASN A 196 -2.92 19.89 18.35
CA ASN A 196 -2.64 18.65 17.66
C ASN A 196 -3.98 18.01 17.26
N LEU A 197 -4.69 18.72 16.39
CA LEU A 197 -5.78 18.12 15.64
C LEU A 197 -5.19 16.98 14.81
N ALA A 198 -5.92 15.87 14.68
CA ALA A 198 -5.50 14.74 13.86
C ALA A 198 -5.06 15.25 12.47
N ASN A 199 -3.77 15.10 12.16
CA ASN A 199 -3.22 15.45 10.86
C ASN A 199 -3.73 14.41 9.84
N THR A 200 -4.91 14.66 9.29
CA THR A 200 -5.56 13.78 8.30
C THR A 200 -4.91 13.85 6.92
N GLY A 201 -3.74 14.51 6.79
CA GLY A 201 -3.06 14.73 5.51
C GLY A 201 -3.83 15.66 4.57
N TYR A 202 -4.86 16.35 5.08
CA TYR A 202 -5.68 17.25 4.28
C TYR A 202 -4.99 18.61 4.13
N ASP A 203 -4.26 18.81 3.04
CA ASP A 203 -3.79 20.14 2.63
C ASP A 203 -4.95 20.91 1.99
N GLY A 204 -5.54 21.85 2.74
CA GLY A 204 -6.62 22.71 2.27
C GLY A 204 -6.16 23.88 1.39
N GLY A 205 -4.86 24.03 1.13
CA GLY A 205 -4.31 25.18 0.41
C GLY A 205 -4.81 25.27 -1.03
N TRP A 206 -4.96 24.12 -1.72
CA TRP A 206 -5.46 24.09 -3.09
C TRP A 206 -6.92 24.55 -3.21
N LEU A 207 -7.76 24.32 -2.20
CA LEU A 207 -9.15 24.78 -2.20
C LEU A 207 -9.25 26.31 -2.19
N LEU A 208 -8.29 27.01 -1.60
CA LEU A 208 -8.25 28.48 -1.62
C LEU A 208 -8.02 28.99 -3.05
N PHE A 209 -7.12 28.36 -3.80
CA PHE A 209 -6.87 28.72 -5.20
C PHE A 209 -8.08 28.41 -6.09
N VAL A 210 -8.70 27.25 -5.93
CA VAL A 210 -9.92 26.89 -6.67
C VAL A 210 -11.07 27.84 -6.35
N GLY A 211 -11.29 28.13 -5.06
CA GLY A 211 -12.31 29.07 -4.62
C GLY A 211 -12.12 30.46 -5.22
N LEU A 212 -10.89 30.99 -5.20
CA LEU A 212 -10.59 32.31 -5.74
C LEU A 212 -10.76 32.37 -7.27
N ALA A 213 -10.37 31.31 -7.98
CA ALA A 213 -10.58 31.20 -9.42
C ALA A 213 -12.08 31.21 -9.79
N LEU A 214 -12.91 30.50 -9.02
CA LEU A 214 -14.36 30.45 -9.20
C LEU A 214 -15.01 31.82 -8.96
N VAL A 215 -14.58 32.53 -7.91
CA VAL A 215 -15.05 33.89 -7.62
C VAL A 215 -14.67 34.86 -8.74
N ALA A 216 -13.43 34.79 -9.23
CA ALA A 216 -12.97 35.64 -10.33
C ALA A 216 -13.75 35.36 -11.64
N ALA A 217 -14.00 34.09 -11.96
CA ALA A 217 -14.80 33.71 -13.12
C ALA A 217 -16.25 34.20 -13.01
N GLY A 218 -16.86 34.06 -11.83
CA GLY A 218 -18.21 34.58 -11.56
C GLY A 218 -18.28 36.10 -11.71
N ALA A 219 -17.30 36.83 -11.19
CA ALA A 219 -17.21 38.28 -11.33
C ALA A 219 -17.06 38.71 -12.80
N ALA A 220 -16.19 38.05 -13.56
CA ALA A 220 -16.00 38.32 -14.99
C ALA A 220 -17.28 38.05 -15.81
N PHE A 221 -18.02 37.00 -15.46
CA PHE A 221 -19.30 36.65 -16.07
C PHE A 221 -20.37 37.73 -15.79
N VAL A 222 -20.49 38.18 -14.54
CA VAL A 222 -21.42 39.24 -14.13
C VAL A 222 -21.08 40.59 -14.77
N ALA A 223 -19.79 40.92 -14.87
CA ALA A 223 -19.33 42.20 -15.40
C ALA A 223 -19.34 42.28 -16.94
N SER A 224 -19.55 41.16 -17.65
CA SER A 224 -19.48 41.11 -19.12
C SER A 224 -20.85 41.23 -19.81
N PRO A 225 -21.28 42.42 -20.26
CA PRO A 225 -22.56 42.59 -20.96
C PRO A 225 -22.65 41.83 -22.28
N LYS A 226 -21.52 41.57 -22.95
CA LYS A 226 -21.48 40.75 -24.18
C LYS A 226 -21.84 39.28 -23.93
N LEU A 227 -21.39 38.71 -22.81
CA LEU A 227 -21.66 37.31 -22.47
C LEU A 227 -23.12 37.10 -22.06
N ARG A 228 -23.71 38.09 -21.36
CA ARG A 228 -25.15 38.12 -21.07
C ARG A 228 -26.02 38.21 -22.33
N SER A 229 -25.56 38.87 -23.38
CA SER A 229 -26.30 38.96 -24.64
C SER A 229 -26.33 37.66 -25.44
N LEU A 230 -25.33 36.78 -25.26
CA LEU A 230 -25.24 35.49 -25.93
C LEU A 230 -26.16 34.43 -25.32
N LEU A 231 -26.48 34.53 -24.03
CA LEU A 231 -27.38 33.61 -23.32
C LEU A 231 -28.87 33.98 -23.40
N ARG A 232 -29.20 35.12 -24.00
CA ARG A 232 -30.58 35.59 -24.21
C ARG A 232 -31.12 35.28 -25.62
N ARG A 233 -30.39 34.51 -26.42
CA ARG A 233 -30.88 33.92 -27.68
C ARG A 233 -31.24 32.47 -27.45
#